data_AF-A0A5B7CHX9-F1
#
_entry.id   AF-A0A5B7CHX9-F1
#
_cell.length_a   1.000
_cell.length_b   1.000
_cell.length_c   1.000
_cell.angle_alpha   90.00
_cell.angle_beta   90.00
_cell.angle_gamma   90.00
#
_symmetry.space_group_name_H-M   'P 1'
#
loop_
_entity.id
_entity.type
_entity.pdbx_description
1 polymer ?
#
loop_
_entity_poly.entity_id
_entity_poly.type
_entity_poly.pdbx_seq_one_letter_code
_entity_poly.pdbx_strand_id
1 'polypeptide(L)'
;MLLNANSSLDTELGAIDLGVGDGRDHLWGKTKAAFKYLYDHHLNDYDWFFKADDDTYTIMENMRYMLSTYDSSLPIYFGSRFKKFTKQGYMSGGKSLSPLLSLVP
;
A
#
# COMPACT_ATOMS: atom_id res chain seq x y z
N MET A 1 -3.29 4.80 10.84
CA MET A 1 -4.43 3.87 10.75
C MET A 1 -4.02 2.62 9.98
N LEU A 2 -4.56 1.45 10.33
CA LEU A 2 -4.43 0.23 9.53
C LEU A 2 -5.73 0.05 8.74
N LEU A 3 -5.62 -0.12 7.41
CA LEU A 3 -6.74 -0.42 6.53
C LEU A 3 -6.69 -1.89 6.14
N ASN A 4 -7.62 -2.68 6.65
CA ASN A 4 -7.75 -4.09 6.31
C ASN A 4 -8.68 -4.23 5.10
N ALA A 5 -8.08 -4.38 3.92
CA ALA A 5 -8.80 -4.57 2.65
C ALA A 5 -9.17 -6.05 2.45
N ASN A 6 -10.18 -6.52 3.16
CA ASN A 6 -10.69 -7.88 3.05
C ASN A 6 -11.91 -7.94 2.10
N SER A 7 -12.21 -9.10 1.54
CA SER A 7 -13.36 -9.29 0.64
C SER A 7 -14.69 -9.50 1.35
N SER A 8 -14.64 -10.00 2.58
CA SER A 8 -15.77 -10.04 3.48
C SER A 8 -15.60 -8.97 4.54
N LEU A 9 -16.68 -8.27 4.85
CA LEU A 9 -16.71 -7.36 5.99
C LEU A 9 -16.42 -8.16 7.26
N ASP A 10 -15.37 -7.76 7.97
CA ASP A 10 -15.00 -8.28 9.27
C ASP A 10 -14.88 -7.09 10.22
N THR A 11 -15.92 -6.90 11.02
CA THR A 11 -16.04 -5.76 11.93
C THR A 11 -15.06 -5.85 13.10
N GLU A 12 -14.61 -7.06 13.47
CA GLU A 12 -13.64 -7.26 14.54
C GLU A 12 -12.24 -6.79 14.10
N LEU A 13 -11.90 -7.04 12.84
CA LEU A 13 -10.65 -6.58 12.23
C LEU A 13 -10.75 -5.16 11.65
N GLY A 14 -11.92 -4.51 11.70
CA GLY A 14 -12.13 -3.20 11.08
C GLY A 14 -11.93 -3.23 9.56
N ALA A 15 -12.30 -4.33 8.91
CA ALA A 15 -12.12 -4.51 7.48
C ALA A 15 -13.10 -3.66 6.66
N ILE A 16 -12.60 -3.08 5.57
CA ILE A 16 -13.37 -2.29 4.63
C ILE A 16 -13.54 -3.11 3.35
N ASP A 17 -14.79 -3.33 2.95
CA ASP A 17 -15.11 -3.91 1.66
C ASP A 17 -14.90 -2.89 0.55
N LEU A 18 -13.97 -3.21 -0.35
CA LEU A 18 -13.60 -2.37 -1.50
C LEU A 18 -14.40 -2.72 -2.77
N GLY A 19 -15.32 -3.67 -2.71
CA GLY A 19 -16.14 -4.10 -3.85
C GLY A 19 -15.34 -4.80 -4.95
N VAL A 20 -14.16 -5.35 -4.61
CA VAL A 20 -13.30 -6.08 -5.55
C VAL A 20 -13.36 -7.56 -5.24
N GLY A 21 -13.62 -8.37 -6.29
CA GLY A 21 -13.72 -9.82 -6.19
C GLY A 21 -12.50 -10.52 -5.58
N ASP A 22 -12.70 -11.77 -5.19
CA ASP A 22 -11.68 -12.57 -4.52
C ASP A 22 -10.75 -13.34 -5.45
N GLY A 23 -9.59 -13.72 -4.90
CA GLY A 23 -8.59 -14.54 -5.59
C GLY A 23 -7.37 -13.74 -6.07
N ARG A 24 -6.33 -14.49 -6.46
CA ARG A 24 -5.03 -13.92 -6.83
C ARG A 24 -5.09 -12.96 -8.02
N ASP A 25 -5.99 -13.23 -8.97
CA ASP A 25 -6.15 -12.40 -10.17
C ASP A 25 -6.69 -11.00 -9.85
N HIS A 26 -7.31 -10.82 -8.67
CA HIS A 26 -7.89 -9.56 -8.22
C HIS A 26 -7.00 -8.77 -7.25
N LEU A 27 -5.82 -9.29 -6.85
CA LEU A 27 -4.93 -8.63 -5.87
C LEU A 27 -4.50 -7.22 -6.29
N TRP A 28 -4.21 -7.05 -7.59
CA TRP A 28 -3.87 -5.74 -8.13
C TRP A 28 -5.08 -4.80 -8.10
N GLY A 29 -6.28 -5.32 -8.39
CA GLY A 29 -7.54 -4.59 -8.26
C GLY A 29 -7.77 -4.09 -6.84
N LYS A 30 -7.60 -4.97 -5.84
CA LYS A 30 -7.72 -4.64 -4.41
C LYS A 30 -6.71 -3.56 -4.01
N THR A 31 -5.46 -3.66 -4.45
CA THR A 31 -4.43 -2.65 -4.18
C THR A 31 -4.82 -1.28 -4.72
N LYS A 32 -5.29 -1.21 -5.97
CA LYS A 32 -5.76 0.06 -6.57
C LYS A 32 -6.97 0.64 -5.83
N ALA A 33 -7.95 -0.21 -5.50
CA ALA A 33 -9.14 0.22 -4.77
C ALA A 33 -8.79 0.74 -3.37
N ALA A 34 -7.84 0.10 -2.68
CA ALA A 34 -7.37 0.52 -1.36
C ALA A 34 -6.69 1.90 -1.44
N PHE A 35 -5.79 2.11 -2.39
CA PHE A 35 -5.16 3.42 -2.57
C PHE A 35 -6.16 4.51 -2.98
N LYS A 36 -7.16 4.17 -3.82
CA LYS A 36 -8.25 5.10 -4.13
C LYS A 36 -9.04 5.48 -2.88
N TYR A 37 -9.40 4.51 -2.05
CA TYR A 37 -10.10 4.77 -0.79
C TYR A 37 -9.27 5.68 0.12
N LEU A 38 -7.98 5.39 0.29
CA LEU A 38 -7.07 6.22 1.09
C LEU A 38 -6.96 7.64 0.54
N TYR A 39 -6.91 7.80 -0.79
CA TYR A 39 -6.92 9.12 -1.43
C TYR A 39 -8.23 9.88 -1.18
N ASP A 40 -9.38 9.23 -1.33
CA ASP A 40 -10.67 9.88 -1.22
C ASP A 40 -11.02 10.26 0.25
N HIS A 41 -10.52 9.51 1.23
CA HIS A 41 -10.94 9.64 2.64
C HIS A 41 -9.85 10.10 3.60
N HIS A 42 -8.57 9.85 3.30
CA HIS A 42 -7.48 9.98 4.27
C HIS A 42 -6.23 10.68 3.72
N LEU A 43 -6.30 11.28 2.53
CA LEU A 43 -5.16 11.91 1.87
C LEU A 43 -4.42 12.90 2.76
N ASN A 44 -5.16 13.73 3.50
CA ASN A 44 -4.61 14.78 4.35
C ASN A 44 -4.40 14.33 5.81
N ASP A 45 -4.67 13.07 6.12
CA ASP A 45 -4.56 12.54 7.49
C ASP A 45 -3.17 11.96 7.77
N TYR A 46 -2.38 11.66 6.73
CA TYR A 46 -1.10 10.94 6.84
C TYR A 46 -0.07 11.39 5.79
N ASP A 47 1.20 11.44 6.18
CA ASP A 47 2.33 11.71 5.27
C ASP A 47 2.67 10.56 4.33
N TRP A 48 2.45 9.31 4.80
CA TRP A 48 2.94 8.11 4.13
C TRP A 48 1.92 6.98 4.21
N PHE A 49 1.68 6.32 3.07
CA PHE A 49 0.85 5.12 3.00
C PHE A 49 1.71 3.90 2.71
N PHE A 50 1.61 2.89 3.56
CA PHE A 50 2.33 1.63 3.46
C PHE A 50 1.36 0.48 3.21
N LYS A 51 1.52 -0.21 2.09
CA LYS A 51 0.81 -1.45 1.81
C LYS A 51 1.57 -2.62 2.46
N ALA A 52 0.88 -3.61 3.02
CA ALA A 52 1.49 -4.84 3.52
C ALA A 52 0.60 -6.04 3.21
N ASP A 53 1.19 -7.23 3.07
CA ASP A 53 0.45 -8.50 3.03
C ASP A 53 0.35 -9.08 4.46
N ASP A 54 -0.50 -10.08 4.65
CA ASP A 54 -0.75 -10.76 5.94
C ASP A 54 0.49 -11.50 6.51
N ASP A 55 1.46 -11.83 5.64
CA ASP A 55 2.74 -12.44 6.00
C ASP A 55 3.92 -11.45 6.07
N THR A 56 3.65 -10.14 6.06
CA THR A 56 4.69 -9.10 6.07
C THR A 56 5.07 -8.68 7.48
N TYR A 57 6.36 -8.78 7.81
CA TYR A 57 6.93 -8.22 9.05
C TYR A 57 7.73 -6.95 8.76
N THR A 58 7.48 -5.87 9.51
CA THR A 58 8.13 -4.56 9.31
C THR A 58 8.68 -4.02 10.63
N ILE A 59 9.91 -3.52 10.61
CA ILE A 59 10.52 -2.76 11.72
C ILE A 59 10.25 -1.28 11.47
N MET A 60 9.30 -0.71 12.20
CA MET A 60 8.82 0.66 11.96
C MET A 60 9.89 1.73 12.22
N GLU A 61 10.85 1.47 13.11
CA GLU A 61 11.98 2.35 13.40
C GLU A 61 12.86 2.53 12.15
N ASN A 62 13.17 1.42 11.46
CA ASN A 62 13.96 1.46 10.23
C ASN A 62 13.21 2.18 9.11
N MET A 63 11.90 1.97 9.01
CA MET A 63 11.07 2.65 8.02
C MET A 63 11.01 4.15 8.28
N ARG A 64 10.76 4.58 9.52
CA ARG A 64 10.77 6.00 9.91
C ARG A 64 12.13 6.64 9.67
N TYR A 65 13.22 5.94 10.01
CA TYR A 65 14.57 6.42 9.75
C TYR A 65 14.81 6.66 8.26
N MET A 66 14.46 5.69 7.40
CA MET A 66 14.58 5.84 5.94
C MET A 66 13.77 7.04 5.43
N LEU A 67 12.52 7.19 5.89
CA LEU A 67 11.61 8.22 5.41
C LEU A 67 11.92 9.62 5.91
N SER A 68 12.62 9.76 7.04
CA SER A 68 12.98 11.05 7.62
C SER A 68 13.80 11.97 6.70
N THR A 69 14.42 11.41 5.66
CA THR A 69 15.25 12.15 4.70
C THR A 69 14.49 12.62 3.47
N TYR A 70 13.20 12.28 3.34
CA TYR A 70 12.37 12.59 2.18
C TYR A 70 11.22 13.53 2.55
N ASP A 71 10.88 14.41 1.62
CA ASP A 71 9.72 15.30 1.73
C ASP A 71 8.44 14.55 1.32
N SER A 72 7.49 14.42 2.25
CA SER A 72 6.20 13.76 2.02
C SER A 72 5.30 14.53 1.07
N SER A 73 5.59 15.80 0.75
CA SER A 73 4.84 16.57 -0.25
C SER A 73 5.24 16.25 -1.70
N LEU A 74 6.34 15.51 -1.91
CA LEU A 74 6.78 15.10 -3.24
C LEU A 74 6.13 13.78 -3.66
N PRO A 75 5.81 13.60 -4.96
CA PRO A 75 5.20 12.38 -5.47
C PRO A 75 6.25 11.27 -5.60
N ILE A 76 6.61 10.67 -4.47
CA ILE A 76 7.64 9.65 -4.35
C ILE A 76 7.07 8.31 -3.87
N TYR A 77 7.65 7.24 -4.38
CA TYR A 77 7.28 5.89 -4.01
C TYR A 77 8.49 4.98 -3.90
N PHE A 78 8.47 4.10 -2.90
CA PHE A 78 9.52 3.15 -2.62
C PHE A 78 8.98 1.74 -2.72
N GLY A 79 9.83 0.80 -3.11
CA GLY A 79 9.44 -0.60 -3.21
C GLY A 79 10.54 -1.43 -3.87
N SER A 80 10.33 -2.74 -3.90
CA SER A 80 11.23 -3.63 -4.63
C SER A 80 10.86 -3.65 -6.11
N ARG A 81 11.65 -2.97 -6.96
CA ARG A 81 11.37 -2.87 -8.40
C ARG A 81 11.78 -4.15 -9.13
N PHE A 82 10.81 -4.89 -9.64
CA PHE A 82 11.00 -6.02 -10.55
C PHE A 82 10.97 -5.56 -12.01
N LYS A 83 11.94 -6.01 -12.81
CA LYS A 83 12.03 -5.71 -14.26
C LYS A 83 11.85 -6.93 -15.17
N LYS A 84 11.30 -8.03 -14.64
CA LYS A 84 11.27 -9.32 -15.35
C LYS A 84 10.30 -9.36 -16.54
N PHE A 85 9.15 -8.70 -16.43
CA PHE A 85 8.06 -8.84 -17.41
C PHE A 85 7.72 -7.54 -18.16
N THR A 86 8.24 -6.39 -17.72
CA THR A 86 7.99 -5.09 -18.36
C THR A 86 9.27 -4.25 -18.37
N LYS A 87 9.49 -3.48 -19.43
CA LYS A 87 10.71 -2.67 -19.62
C LYS A 87 10.83 -1.57 -18.57
N GLN A 88 9.71 -0.98 -18.17
CA GLN A 88 9.60 0.04 -17.12
C GLN A 88 9.73 -0.54 -15.70
N GLY A 89 9.53 -1.85 -15.56
CA GLY A 89 9.43 -2.54 -14.28
C GLY A 89 8.16 -2.21 -13.51
N TYR A 90 7.95 -2.88 -12.39
CA TYR A 90 6.85 -2.64 -11.45
C TYR A 90 7.30 -3.01 -10.03
N MET A 91 6.60 -2.49 -9.03
CA MET A 91 6.92 -2.81 -7.63
C MET A 91 6.35 -4.19 -7.26
N SER A 92 7.14 -4.99 -6.55
CA SER A 92 6.69 -6.27 -6.03
C SER A 92 5.48 -6.09 -5.14
N GLY A 93 4.46 -6.93 -5.34
CA GLY A 93 3.27 -6.92 -4.51
C GLY A 93 3.49 -7.57 -3.15
N GLY A 94 4.42 -8.53 -3.02
CA GLY A 94 4.67 -9.30 -1.80
C GLY A 94 6.15 -9.57 -1.54
N LYS A 95 6.49 -10.31 -0.46
CA LYS A 95 7.82 -10.74 0.06
C LYS A 95 9.02 -9.78 0.03
N SER A 96 8.94 -8.62 -0.58
CA SER A 96 10.03 -7.65 -0.68
C SER A 96 9.45 -6.27 -0.90
N LEU A 97 9.68 -5.39 0.09
CA LEU A 97 9.28 -3.98 0.17
C LEU A 97 8.07 -3.62 -0.70
N SER A 98 6.89 -3.77 -0.10
CA SER A 98 5.62 -3.30 -0.63
C SER A 98 5.70 -1.82 -1.02
N PRO A 99 4.88 -1.36 -1.98
CA PRO A 99 4.87 0.04 -2.37
C PRO A 99 4.53 0.92 -1.17
N LEU A 100 5.48 1.79 -0.80
CA LEU A 100 5.22 2.96 0.01
C LEU A 100 4.97 4.12 -0.94
N LEU A 101 3.90 4.87 -0.72
CA LEU A 101 3.51 5.98 -1.57
C LEU A 101 3.28 7.21 -0.69
N SER A 102 3.93 8.32 -1.04
CA SER A 102 3.34 9.62 -0.74
C SER A 102 2.26 9.89 -1.79
N LEU A 103 1.03 10.05 -1.32
CA LEU A 103 -0.07 10.54 -2.15
C LEU A 103 -0.07 12.07 -2.03
N VAL A 104 0.14 12.75 -3.14
CA VAL A 104 0.08 14.21 -3.22
C VAL A 104 -1.30 14.62 -3.75
N PRO A 105 -1.95 15.66 -3.22
CA PRO A 105 -3.21 16.21 -3.76
C PRO A 105 -3.12 16.74 -5.19
#